data_AF-A0A2J6SIY4-F1
#
_entry.id   AF-A0A2J6SIY4-F1
#
_cell.length_a   1.000
_cell.length_b   1.000
_cell.length_c   1.000
_cell.angle_alpha   90.00
_cell.angle_beta   90.00
_cell.angle_gamma   90.00
#
_symmetry.space_group_name_H-M   'P 1'
#
loop_
_entity.id
_entity.type
_entity.pdbx_description
1 polymer ?
#
loop_
_entity_poly.entity_id
_entity_poly.type
_entity_poly.pdbx_seq_one_letter_code
_entity_poly.pdbx_strand_id
1 'polypeptide(L)'
;MYMICLPITVIPQSGSNVPGLAIHEADAATYQTWFNTNAANGFVTTLLSTTGTASNPIFAAVMKKNGVTNWYQSCGVVWADWKVGIQTAQQNRYILKAITEYGPGGQNQLYCTVYYYNDQYDKWMAEVRGGVDNFQTVFNSEVIKPFWRPYALSMGENQWVESAFTDTDVGSWVCHYGMTASQLAAQNATQKAAGRFPIHVLGGGTGSSTLFAAIFAEHDIPTPRSWWATGSTIGFQNNAVAQAAADSMMQSFMQKTGVRQAQFAVGKAGNILLERAYSWSEATRHTTLPTDVFLMANLSQIYLSAAIQFLYDSNQLSPTTKVYPLLGITNTPDPRLQDVTVAQLLAHQGGTDLHDYDGSNLGYGDVAYDISCSTNIGGITSCGPTNTAAIVNCMTGRTLDYAPGTATAYSNYGYILLSYVIEHISGQVYYDYLYSHILLPGSYDVRKYATASTAHVNDPVTQESKWTGIGAMTPQTYNEMAFVFGGDGMCKEANFGAMSLASSASTIVRFIGTHGTFSHLSLTIYLLSHQDSPT
;
A
#
# COMPACT_ATOMS: atom_id res chain seq x y z
N MET A 1 -43.25 -15.96 11.92
CA MET A 1 -41.77 -15.87 11.95
C MET A 1 -41.25 -16.56 10.71
N TYR A 2 -41.45 -15.92 9.56
CA TYR A 2 -41.00 -16.41 8.25
C TYR A 2 -39.82 -15.52 7.87
N MET A 3 -38.61 -16.07 7.98
CA MET A 3 -37.47 -15.49 7.26
C MET A 3 -37.85 -15.61 5.78
N ILE A 4 -38.05 -14.47 5.12
CA ILE A 4 -38.08 -14.43 3.66
C ILE A 4 -36.63 -14.73 3.26
N CYS A 5 -36.33 -16.02 3.11
CA CYS A 5 -35.24 -16.46 2.27
C CYS A 5 -35.52 -15.83 0.90
N LEU A 6 -34.78 -14.77 0.56
CA LEU A 6 -34.48 -14.59 -0.84
C LEU A 6 -33.83 -15.91 -1.26
N PRO A 7 -34.38 -16.62 -2.26
CA PRO A 7 -33.71 -17.81 -2.75
C PRO A 7 -32.30 -17.36 -3.09
N ILE A 8 -31.30 -18.00 -2.47
CA ILE A 8 -29.94 -17.97 -3.01
C ILE A 8 -30.09 -18.61 -4.38
N THR A 9 -30.44 -17.78 -5.36
CA THR A 9 -30.41 -18.15 -6.75
C THR A 9 -28.92 -18.19 -7.00
N VAL A 10 -28.34 -19.38 -6.85
CA VAL A 10 -27.07 -19.70 -7.47
C VAL A 10 -27.33 -19.49 -8.95
N ILE A 11 -27.04 -18.29 -9.47
CA ILE A 11 -27.01 -18.07 -10.90
C ILE A 11 -25.86 -18.97 -11.36
N PRO A 12 -26.12 -20.08 -12.07
CA PRO A 12 -25.06 -20.90 -12.60
C PRO A 12 -24.26 -20.01 -13.54
N GLN A 13 -22.92 -20.06 -13.43
CA GLN A 13 -22.09 -19.50 -14.48
C GLN A 13 -22.56 -20.03 -15.83
N SER A 14 -22.67 -19.12 -16.80
CA SER A 14 -22.69 -19.50 -18.19
C SER A 14 -21.39 -20.25 -18.51
N GLY A 15 -21.42 -21.59 -18.43
CA GLY A 15 -20.42 -22.45 -19.07
C GLY A 15 -19.67 -23.47 -18.21
N SER A 16 -19.89 -23.60 -16.89
CA SER A 16 -19.18 -24.61 -16.08
C SER A 16 -20.14 -25.50 -15.25
N ASN A 17 -20.30 -26.77 -15.66
CA ASN A 17 -21.01 -27.82 -14.90
C ASN A 17 -20.14 -28.29 -13.71
N VAL A 18 -19.77 -27.39 -12.80
CA VAL A 18 -19.04 -27.76 -11.59
C VAL A 18 -20.03 -28.35 -10.57
N PRO A 19 -19.86 -29.59 -10.10
CA PRO A 19 -20.71 -30.16 -9.05
C PRO A 19 -20.70 -29.26 -7.81
N GLY A 20 -21.89 -28.85 -7.37
CA GLY A 20 -22.10 -28.00 -6.19
C GLY A 20 -23.05 -28.66 -5.21
N LEU A 21 -22.78 -28.46 -3.91
CA LEU A 21 -23.63 -28.90 -2.81
C LEU A 21 -24.02 -27.67 -1.99
N ALA A 22 -25.24 -27.68 -1.48
CA ALA A 22 -25.74 -26.61 -0.61
C ALA A 22 -26.34 -27.21 0.66
N ILE A 23 -26.21 -26.46 1.75
CA ILE A 23 -26.89 -26.70 3.02
C ILE A 23 -27.42 -25.36 3.54
N HIS A 24 -28.57 -25.38 4.20
CA HIS A 24 -29.15 -24.22 4.87
C HIS A 24 -29.92 -24.67 6.11
N GLU A 25 -30.21 -23.73 7.00
CA GLU A 25 -30.94 -23.98 8.25
C GLU A 25 -30.30 -25.07 9.14
N ALA A 26 -28.98 -25.27 9.00
CA ALA A 26 -28.26 -26.29 9.73
C ALA A 26 -27.75 -25.73 11.07
N ASP A 27 -27.96 -26.47 12.15
CA ASP A 27 -27.27 -26.22 13.41
C ASP A 27 -25.76 -26.54 13.29
N ALA A 28 -24.99 -26.19 14.32
CA ALA A 28 -23.55 -26.40 14.34
C ALA A 28 -23.12 -27.86 14.07
N ALA A 29 -23.80 -28.83 14.69
CA ALA A 29 -23.43 -30.24 14.59
C ALA A 29 -23.72 -30.82 13.20
N THR A 30 -24.89 -30.47 12.65
CA THR A 30 -25.32 -30.85 11.31
C THR A 30 -24.38 -30.23 10.27
N TYR A 31 -24.10 -28.94 10.40
CA TYR A 31 -23.18 -28.23 9.51
C TYR A 31 -21.77 -28.84 9.55
N GLN A 32 -21.22 -29.08 10.74
CA GLN A 32 -19.86 -29.63 10.87
C GLN A 32 -19.75 -31.02 10.26
N THR A 33 -20.76 -31.88 10.44
CA THR A 33 -20.79 -33.22 9.85
C THR A 33 -20.83 -33.14 8.32
N TRP A 34 -21.69 -32.28 7.78
CA TRP A 34 -21.81 -32.05 6.34
C TRP A 34 -20.50 -31.47 5.76
N PHE A 35 -19.92 -30.47 6.42
CA PHE A 35 -18.66 -29.85 6.01
C PHE A 35 -17.52 -30.87 5.98
N ASN A 36 -17.29 -31.61 7.07
CA ASN A 36 -16.21 -32.60 7.16
C ASN A 36 -16.33 -33.67 6.07
N THR A 37 -17.55 -34.17 5.87
CA THR A 37 -17.82 -35.20 4.85
C THR A 37 -17.49 -34.68 3.45
N ASN A 38 -17.93 -33.48 3.11
CA ASN A 38 -17.77 -32.96 1.75
C ASN A 38 -16.36 -32.41 1.49
N ALA A 39 -15.72 -31.80 2.49
CA ALA A 39 -14.33 -31.38 2.42
C ALA A 39 -13.40 -32.57 2.16
N ALA A 40 -13.60 -33.69 2.85
CA ALA A 40 -12.85 -34.94 2.62
C ALA A 40 -13.07 -35.51 1.21
N ASN A 41 -14.19 -35.20 0.56
CA ASN A 41 -14.50 -35.59 -0.81
C ASN A 41 -14.04 -34.57 -1.87
N GLY A 42 -13.21 -33.60 -1.48
CA GLY A 42 -12.59 -32.61 -2.37
C GLY A 42 -13.48 -31.44 -2.75
N PHE A 43 -14.60 -31.21 -2.05
CA PHE A 43 -15.38 -29.97 -2.18
C PHE A 43 -14.77 -28.87 -1.32
N VAL A 44 -14.87 -27.61 -1.75
CA VAL A 44 -14.40 -26.44 -1.00
C VAL A 44 -15.54 -25.47 -0.73
N THR A 45 -15.56 -24.82 0.43
CA THR A 45 -16.57 -23.79 0.74
C THR A 45 -16.38 -22.57 -0.14
N THR A 46 -17.39 -22.23 -0.93
CA THR A 46 -17.39 -21.07 -1.86
C THR A 46 -18.28 -19.92 -1.40
N LEU A 47 -19.34 -20.25 -0.66
CA LEU A 47 -20.23 -19.29 0.00
C LEU A 47 -20.51 -19.79 1.41
N LEU A 48 -20.56 -18.87 2.37
CA LEU A 48 -20.83 -19.15 3.77
C LEU A 48 -21.62 -17.98 4.36
N SER A 49 -22.67 -18.31 5.11
CA SER A 49 -23.41 -17.39 5.96
C SER A 49 -23.77 -18.09 7.26
N THR A 50 -23.60 -17.39 8.36
CA THR A 50 -23.95 -17.88 9.71
C THR A 50 -24.68 -16.77 10.45
N THR A 51 -25.76 -17.12 11.11
CA THR A 51 -26.59 -16.21 11.91
C THR A 51 -27.01 -16.89 13.22
N GLY A 52 -27.81 -16.21 14.04
CA GLY A 52 -28.28 -16.72 15.33
C GLY A 52 -27.31 -16.46 16.49
N THR A 53 -27.66 -16.96 17.68
CA THR A 53 -26.88 -16.74 18.90
C THR A 53 -25.59 -17.55 18.89
N ALA A 54 -24.62 -17.16 19.70
CA ALA A 54 -23.36 -17.90 19.85
C ALA A 54 -23.58 -19.35 20.29
N SER A 55 -24.63 -19.60 21.08
CA SER A 55 -25.03 -20.94 21.55
C SER A 55 -25.88 -21.74 20.54
N ASN A 56 -26.56 -21.07 19.61
CA ASN A 56 -27.45 -21.68 18.63
C ASN A 56 -27.23 -21.07 17.24
N PRO A 57 -26.03 -21.24 16.65
CA PRO A 57 -25.76 -20.72 15.32
C PRO A 57 -26.51 -21.53 14.25
N ILE A 58 -26.93 -20.82 13.20
CA ILE A 58 -27.60 -21.38 12.02
C ILE A 58 -26.73 -21.11 10.81
N PHE A 59 -26.35 -22.17 10.10
CA PHE A 59 -25.45 -22.13 8.95
C PHE A 59 -26.18 -22.31 7.63
N ALA A 60 -25.72 -21.58 6.62
CA ALA A 60 -25.96 -21.82 5.21
C ALA A 60 -24.64 -21.75 4.44
N ALA A 61 -24.40 -22.71 3.56
CA ALA A 61 -23.16 -22.76 2.79
C ALA A 61 -23.34 -23.44 1.43
N VAL A 62 -22.45 -23.08 0.49
CA VAL A 62 -22.29 -23.75 -0.80
C VAL A 62 -20.86 -24.23 -0.94
N MET A 63 -20.68 -25.54 -1.21
CA MET A 63 -19.37 -26.11 -1.53
C MET A 63 -19.31 -26.58 -2.99
N LYS A 64 -18.17 -26.41 -3.65
CA LYS A 64 -17.95 -26.77 -5.07
C LYS A 64 -16.61 -27.49 -5.28
N LYS A 65 -16.48 -28.25 -6.36
CA LYS A 65 -15.19 -28.78 -6.85
C LYS A 65 -14.57 -27.84 -7.89
N ASN A 66 -13.94 -26.75 -7.44
CA ASN A 66 -13.42 -25.68 -8.31
C ASN A 66 -11.90 -25.72 -8.52
N GLY A 67 -11.23 -26.83 -8.18
CA GLY A 67 -9.77 -26.99 -8.32
C GLY A 67 -8.94 -26.39 -7.19
N VAL A 68 -9.54 -25.65 -6.25
CA VAL A 68 -8.86 -25.21 -5.02
C VAL A 68 -8.57 -26.43 -4.15
N THR A 69 -7.31 -26.61 -3.79
CA THR A 69 -6.86 -27.74 -2.96
C THR A 69 -6.25 -27.29 -1.64
N ASN A 70 -5.71 -26.07 -1.59
CA ASN A 70 -5.13 -25.49 -0.38
C ASN A 70 -6.04 -24.38 0.17
N TRP A 71 -6.80 -24.72 1.21
CA TRP A 71 -7.77 -23.84 1.85
C TRP A 71 -8.10 -24.34 3.26
N TYR A 72 -8.68 -23.48 4.08
CA TYR A 72 -9.24 -23.88 5.37
C TYR A 72 -10.42 -23.00 5.76
N GLN A 73 -11.20 -23.47 6.73
CA GLN A 73 -12.31 -22.74 7.33
C GLN A 73 -12.17 -22.75 8.84
N SER A 74 -12.43 -21.61 9.48
CA SER A 74 -12.38 -21.44 10.92
C SER A 74 -13.68 -20.79 11.40
N CYS A 75 -14.43 -21.46 12.26
CA CYS A 75 -15.68 -20.96 12.85
C CYS A 75 -15.57 -20.86 14.38
N GLY A 76 -16.40 -20.01 14.98
CA GLY A 76 -16.49 -19.89 16.44
C GLY A 76 -15.36 -19.11 17.08
N VAL A 77 -14.64 -18.31 16.29
CA VAL A 77 -13.54 -17.48 16.78
C VAL A 77 -14.06 -16.12 17.24
N VAL A 78 -13.52 -15.59 18.33
CA VAL A 78 -13.82 -14.23 18.79
C VAL A 78 -13.01 -13.19 18.01
N TRP A 79 -13.38 -11.92 18.13
CA TRP A 79 -12.71 -10.81 17.44
C TRP A 79 -11.18 -10.80 17.59
N ALA A 80 -10.67 -10.96 18.81
CA ALA A 80 -9.24 -10.89 19.09
C ALA A 80 -8.47 -11.98 18.32
N ASP A 81 -8.96 -13.22 18.37
CA ASP A 81 -8.36 -14.36 17.67
C ASP A 81 -8.52 -14.25 16.15
N TRP A 82 -9.65 -13.69 15.69
CA TRP A 82 -9.86 -13.45 14.27
C TRP A 82 -8.85 -12.46 13.69
N LYS A 83 -8.56 -11.35 14.41
CA LYS A 83 -7.54 -10.38 13.98
C LYS A 83 -6.15 -11.00 13.87
N VAL A 84 -5.75 -11.80 14.86
CA VAL A 84 -4.51 -12.58 14.79
C VAL A 84 -4.55 -13.53 13.60
N GLY A 85 -5.68 -14.21 13.38
CA GLY A 85 -5.90 -15.11 12.24
C GLY A 85 -5.75 -14.44 10.88
N ILE A 86 -6.17 -13.18 10.72
CA ILE A 86 -5.95 -12.40 9.48
C ILE A 86 -4.45 -12.19 9.24
N GLN A 87 -3.70 -11.78 10.27
CA GLN A 87 -2.26 -11.55 10.18
C GLN A 87 -1.53 -12.85 9.83
N THR A 88 -1.86 -13.94 10.53
CA THR A 88 -1.33 -15.28 10.25
C THR A 88 -1.68 -15.75 8.84
N ALA A 89 -2.92 -15.52 8.36
CA ALA A 89 -3.32 -15.85 7.01
C ALA A 89 -2.47 -15.10 5.96
N GLN A 90 -2.26 -13.79 6.16
CA GLN A 90 -1.45 -12.98 5.27
C GLN A 90 0.01 -13.45 5.24
N GLN A 91 0.62 -13.72 6.41
CA GLN A 91 1.98 -14.25 6.52
C GLN A 91 2.14 -15.62 5.83
N ASN A 92 1.12 -16.47 5.92
CA ASN A 92 1.12 -17.80 5.31
C ASN A 92 0.57 -17.83 3.87
N ARG A 93 0.40 -16.66 3.23
CA ARG A 93 -0.08 -16.52 1.84
C ARG A 93 -1.47 -17.11 1.63
N TYR A 94 -2.40 -16.79 2.51
CA TYR A 94 -3.83 -17.01 2.32
C TYR A 94 -4.55 -15.68 2.11
N ILE A 95 -5.69 -15.75 1.43
CA ILE A 95 -6.65 -14.66 1.25
C ILE A 95 -8.01 -15.08 1.82
N LEU A 96 -8.63 -14.17 2.57
CA LEU A 96 -9.99 -14.37 3.07
C LEU A 96 -10.92 -14.47 1.86
N LYS A 97 -11.70 -15.55 1.75
CA LYS A 97 -12.66 -15.77 0.67
C LYS A 97 -14.10 -15.44 1.08
N ALA A 98 -14.44 -15.74 2.33
CA ALA A 98 -15.74 -15.45 2.91
C ALA A 98 -15.60 -15.15 4.40
N ILE A 99 -16.43 -14.24 4.89
CA ILE A 99 -16.56 -13.88 6.30
C ILE A 99 -18.03 -13.80 6.65
N THR A 100 -18.38 -14.31 7.82
CA THR A 100 -19.69 -14.12 8.44
C THR A 100 -19.51 -13.96 9.94
N GLU A 101 -20.34 -13.11 10.54
CA GLU A 101 -20.36 -12.88 11.97
C GLU A 101 -21.73 -13.26 12.56
N TYR A 102 -21.74 -13.75 13.79
CA TYR A 102 -22.95 -14.22 14.49
C TYR A 102 -22.79 -14.11 16.01
N GLY A 103 -23.88 -14.30 16.75
CA GLY A 103 -23.90 -14.12 18.21
C GLY A 103 -24.33 -12.72 18.67
N PRO A 104 -24.29 -12.47 19.99
CA PRO A 104 -25.00 -11.36 20.64
C PRO A 104 -24.44 -9.95 20.36
N GLY A 105 -23.55 -9.81 19.37
CA GLY A 105 -22.83 -8.57 19.08
C GLY A 105 -21.78 -8.23 20.14
N GLY A 106 -21.10 -7.09 19.97
CA GLY A 106 -20.09 -6.65 20.93
C GLY A 106 -18.93 -7.65 21.04
N GLN A 107 -18.17 -7.64 22.15
CA GLN A 107 -16.93 -8.44 22.28
C GLN A 107 -17.16 -9.96 22.23
N ASN A 108 -18.43 -10.41 22.31
CA ASN A 108 -18.84 -11.80 22.25
C ASN A 108 -19.37 -12.23 20.87
N GLN A 109 -19.19 -11.38 19.85
CA GLN A 109 -19.41 -11.71 18.45
C GLN A 109 -18.45 -12.83 18.03
N LEU A 110 -18.98 -13.85 17.37
CA LEU A 110 -18.22 -14.94 16.78
C LEU A 110 -18.13 -14.79 15.27
N TYR A 111 -17.03 -15.27 14.71
CA TYR A 111 -16.76 -15.22 13.29
C TYR A 111 -16.66 -16.63 12.72
N CYS A 112 -17.13 -16.81 11.50
CA CYS A 112 -16.70 -17.91 10.66
C CYS A 112 -16.13 -17.41 9.34
N THR A 113 -14.93 -17.87 9.00
CA THR A 113 -14.17 -17.41 7.85
C THR A 113 -13.62 -18.56 7.04
N VAL A 114 -13.55 -18.34 5.73
CA VAL A 114 -12.96 -19.27 4.76
C VAL A 114 -11.74 -18.59 4.16
N TYR A 115 -10.62 -19.30 4.09
CA TYR A 115 -9.37 -18.80 3.52
C TYR A 115 -8.90 -19.72 2.41
N TYR A 116 -8.53 -19.15 1.27
CA TYR A 116 -7.91 -19.86 0.16
C TYR A 116 -6.44 -19.48 0.06
N TYR A 117 -5.59 -20.38 -0.40
CA TYR A 117 -4.22 -20.03 -0.73
C TYR A 117 -4.19 -18.93 -1.80
N ASN A 118 -3.46 -17.86 -1.56
CA ASN A 118 -3.36 -16.69 -2.42
C ASN A 118 -2.26 -16.89 -3.47
N ASP A 119 -2.54 -17.72 -4.47
CA ASP A 119 -1.61 -18.05 -5.54
C ASP A 119 -1.28 -16.85 -6.43
N GLN A 120 -2.25 -15.93 -6.65
CA GLN A 120 -2.10 -14.73 -7.47
C GLN A 120 -1.41 -13.55 -6.77
N TYR A 121 -1.14 -13.64 -5.46
CA TYR A 121 -0.68 -12.49 -4.66
C TYR A 121 -1.61 -11.28 -4.82
N ASP A 122 -2.91 -11.52 -4.76
CA ASP A 122 -3.88 -10.44 -4.67
C ASP A 122 -3.66 -9.71 -3.35
N LYS A 123 -3.50 -8.38 -3.39
CA LYS A 123 -3.37 -7.61 -2.16
C LYS A 123 -4.76 -7.55 -1.54
N TRP A 124 -4.80 -7.73 -0.23
CA TRP A 124 -6.05 -7.67 0.50
C TRP A 124 -5.84 -7.19 1.93
N MET A 125 -6.91 -6.64 2.48
CA MET A 125 -7.07 -6.40 3.91
C MET A 125 -8.49 -6.75 4.32
N ALA A 126 -8.68 -7.02 5.60
CA ALA A 126 -9.99 -7.16 6.19
C ALA A 126 -9.91 -6.60 7.60
N GLU A 127 -10.62 -5.52 7.86
CA GLU A 127 -10.72 -4.91 9.19
C GLU A 127 -11.70 -3.73 9.14
N VAL A 128 -12.93 -3.89 9.65
CA VAL A 128 -13.78 -2.79 10.13
C VAL A 128 -14.80 -3.38 11.06
N ARG A 129 -14.88 -2.95 12.31
CA ARG A 129 -15.94 -3.38 13.22
C ARG A 129 -16.70 -2.19 13.76
N GLY A 130 -17.84 -1.88 13.16
CA GLY A 130 -18.66 -0.75 13.60
C GLY A 130 -19.94 -0.59 12.80
N GLY A 131 -20.76 0.36 13.21
CA GLY A 131 -21.99 0.70 12.50
C GLY A 131 -21.74 1.24 11.09
N VAL A 132 -22.82 1.38 10.32
CA VAL A 132 -22.80 1.79 8.91
C VAL A 132 -22.00 3.08 8.66
N ASP A 133 -22.08 4.07 9.55
CA ASP A 133 -21.34 5.33 9.41
C ASP A 133 -19.82 5.12 9.52
N ASN A 134 -19.38 4.24 10.42
CA ASN A 134 -17.96 3.88 10.56
C ASN A 134 -17.47 3.14 9.30
N PHE A 135 -18.28 2.22 8.79
CA PHE A 135 -17.98 1.54 7.53
C PHE A 135 -17.92 2.52 6.35
N GLN A 136 -18.80 3.51 6.28
CA GLN A 136 -18.78 4.52 5.21
C GLN A 136 -17.46 5.32 5.20
N THR A 137 -16.91 5.67 6.37
CA THR A 137 -15.61 6.31 6.48
C THR A 137 -14.50 5.43 5.91
N VAL A 138 -14.44 4.16 6.32
CA VAL A 138 -13.41 3.23 5.82
C VAL A 138 -13.61 2.90 4.34
N PHE A 139 -14.85 2.72 3.90
CA PHE A 139 -15.16 2.52 2.49
C PHE A 139 -14.60 3.66 1.64
N ASN A 140 -14.77 4.91 2.07
CA ASN A 140 -14.25 6.07 1.34
C ASN A 140 -12.72 6.11 1.31
N SER A 141 -12.05 5.74 2.42
CA SER A 141 -10.58 5.70 2.47
C SER A 141 -10.00 4.55 1.65
N GLU A 142 -10.73 3.46 1.52
CA GLU A 142 -10.29 2.28 0.80
C GLU A 142 -10.44 2.43 -0.72
N VAL A 143 -11.57 2.99 -1.18
CA VAL A 143 -11.88 3.11 -2.62
C VAL A 143 -11.19 4.29 -3.30
N ILE A 144 -10.55 5.18 -2.54
CA ILE A 144 -9.66 6.21 -3.11
C ILE A 144 -8.34 5.61 -3.60
N LYS A 145 -7.97 4.41 -3.12
CA LYS A 145 -6.78 3.71 -3.59
C LYS A 145 -7.02 3.19 -5.01
N PRO A 146 -6.10 3.43 -5.96
CA PRO A 146 -6.26 2.95 -7.34
C PRO A 146 -6.50 1.43 -7.40
N PHE A 147 -7.54 1.00 -8.11
CA PHE A 147 -7.96 -0.40 -8.29
C PHE A 147 -8.50 -1.12 -7.04
N TRP A 148 -8.58 -0.46 -5.88
CA TRP A 148 -9.14 -1.08 -4.68
C TRP A 148 -10.66 -1.10 -4.70
N ARG A 149 -11.23 -2.19 -4.19
CA ARG A 149 -12.67 -2.39 -4.07
C ARG A 149 -13.02 -3.28 -2.88
N PRO A 150 -14.24 -3.20 -2.32
CA PRO A 150 -14.71 -4.25 -1.43
C PRO A 150 -14.88 -5.55 -2.20
N TYR A 151 -14.67 -6.68 -1.54
CA TYR A 151 -14.93 -8.00 -2.14
C TYR A 151 -15.61 -8.98 -1.19
N ALA A 152 -15.53 -8.76 0.12
CA ALA A 152 -16.32 -9.49 1.09
C ALA A 152 -16.77 -8.53 2.18
N LEU A 153 -18.02 -8.70 2.60
CA LEU A 153 -18.64 -7.98 3.70
C LEU A 153 -19.29 -9.01 4.64
N SER A 154 -19.55 -8.63 5.88
CA SER A 154 -20.43 -9.35 6.81
C SER A 154 -21.21 -8.32 7.62
N MET A 155 -22.40 -8.68 8.09
CA MET A 155 -23.23 -7.82 8.93
C MET A 155 -23.88 -8.64 10.04
N GLY A 156 -23.62 -8.25 11.28
CA GLY A 156 -24.13 -8.93 12.47
C GLY A 156 -25.55 -8.54 12.85
N GLU A 157 -26.09 -9.18 13.89
CA GLU A 157 -27.39 -8.82 14.49
C GLU A 157 -27.42 -7.37 15.03
N ASN A 158 -26.26 -6.86 15.43
CA ASN A 158 -26.04 -5.46 15.82
C ASN A 158 -25.93 -4.48 14.64
N GLN A 159 -26.08 -4.97 13.40
CA GLN A 159 -25.90 -4.21 12.16
C GLN A 159 -24.52 -3.56 12.01
N TRP A 160 -23.52 -4.06 12.72
CA TRP A 160 -22.13 -3.70 12.45
C TRP A 160 -21.70 -4.37 11.15
N VAL A 161 -20.81 -3.72 10.41
CA VAL A 161 -20.33 -4.19 9.12
C VAL A 161 -18.85 -4.51 9.22
N GLU A 162 -18.54 -5.77 8.98
CA GLU A 162 -17.19 -6.25 8.72
C GLU A 162 -16.91 -6.21 7.23
N SER A 163 -15.70 -5.80 6.86
CA SER A 163 -15.38 -5.60 5.46
C SER A 163 -13.96 -6.01 5.10
N ALA A 164 -13.81 -6.45 3.86
CA ALA A 164 -12.56 -6.81 3.25
C ALA A 164 -12.45 -6.18 1.86
N PHE A 165 -11.26 -5.67 1.56
CA PHE A 165 -10.92 -4.96 0.33
C PHE A 165 -9.74 -5.64 -0.37
N THR A 166 -9.71 -5.52 -1.69
CA THR A 166 -8.67 -6.12 -2.54
C THR A 166 -8.44 -5.27 -3.79
N ASP A 167 -7.33 -5.52 -4.49
CA ASP A 167 -6.90 -4.78 -5.68
C ASP A 167 -7.15 -5.54 -7.01
N THR A 168 -8.11 -6.46 -7.01
CA THR A 168 -8.47 -7.28 -8.19
C THR A 168 -9.52 -6.63 -9.07
N ASP A 169 -9.44 -6.87 -10.38
CA ASP A 169 -10.34 -6.30 -11.38
C ASP A 169 -11.58 -7.17 -11.61
N VAL A 170 -12.77 -6.59 -11.47
CA VAL A 170 -14.08 -7.22 -11.73
C VAL A 170 -14.93 -6.42 -12.71
N GLY A 171 -14.27 -5.56 -13.51
CA GLY A 171 -14.93 -4.57 -14.35
C GLY A 171 -15.58 -3.48 -13.51
N SER A 172 -16.63 -2.84 -14.04
CA SER A 172 -17.37 -1.85 -13.24
C SER A 172 -18.09 -2.51 -12.07
N TRP A 173 -18.03 -1.87 -10.90
CA TRP A 173 -18.64 -2.37 -9.67
C TRP A 173 -19.30 -1.25 -8.88
N VAL A 174 -20.27 -1.61 -8.04
CA VAL A 174 -20.88 -0.75 -7.02
C VAL A 174 -21.12 -1.53 -5.73
N CYS A 175 -21.05 -0.84 -4.61
CA CYS A 175 -21.34 -1.40 -3.30
C CYS A 175 -22.46 -0.61 -2.63
N HIS A 176 -23.48 -1.30 -2.16
CA HIS A 176 -24.60 -0.73 -1.42
C HIS A 176 -24.78 -1.46 -0.10
N TYR A 177 -25.19 -0.74 0.95
CA TYR A 177 -25.32 -1.28 2.29
C TYR A 177 -26.34 -0.47 3.09
N GLY A 178 -26.79 -1.03 4.23
CA GLY A 178 -27.86 -0.45 5.02
C GLY A 178 -29.23 -0.49 4.32
N MET A 179 -29.43 -1.41 3.38
CA MET A 179 -30.64 -1.49 2.56
C MET A 179 -31.72 -2.31 3.25
N THR A 180 -32.99 -1.92 3.13
CA THR A 180 -34.12 -2.83 3.36
C THR A 180 -34.21 -3.88 2.26
N ALA A 181 -35.02 -4.93 2.46
CA ALA A 181 -35.25 -5.94 1.43
C ALA A 181 -35.83 -5.36 0.12
N SER A 182 -36.72 -4.36 0.21
CA SER A 182 -37.29 -3.70 -0.97
C SER A 182 -36.25 -2.83 -1.70
N GLN A 183 -35.36 -2.16 -0.96
CA GLN A 183 -34.25 -1.40 -1.54
C GLN A 183 -33.23 -2.31 -2.22
N LEU A 184 -32.89 -3.45 -1.61
CA LEU A 184 -32.02 -4.46 -2.24
C LEU A 184 -32.63 -4.97 -3.55
N ALA A 185 -33.92 -5.30 -3.56
CA ALA A 185 -34.61 -5.75 -4.77
C ALA A 185 -34.61 -4.67 -5.86
N ALA A 186 -34.83 -3.40 -5.50
CA ALA A 186 -34.74 -2.28 -6.43
C ALA A 186 -33.32 -2.10 -6.99
N GLN A 187 -32.29 -2.13 -6.14
CA GLN A 187 -30.90 -2.07 -6.59
C GLN A 187 -30.54 -3.22 -7.51
N ASN A 188 -30.97 -4.45 -7.20
CA ASN A 188 -30.74 -5.59 -8.08
C ASN A 188 -31.31 -5.37 -9.49
N ALA A 189 -32.51 -4.78 -9.60
CA ALA A 189 -33.09 -4.42 -10.90
C ALA A 189 -32.29 -3.32 -11.61
N THR A 190 -31.90 -2.27 -10.90
CA THR A 190 -31.08 -1.17 -11.43
C THR A 190 -29.72 -1.65 -11.92
N GLN A 191 -28.99 -2.42 -11.11
CA GLN A 191 -27.65 -2.89 -11.44
C GLN A 191 -27.67 -3.91 -12.57
N LYS A 192 -28.68 -4.79 -12.62
CA LYS A 192 -28.90 -5.69 -13.76
C LYS A 192 -29.10 -4.92 -15.06
N ALA A 193 -29.86 -3.82 -15.04
CA ALA A 193 -30.02 -2.96 -16.21
C ALA A 193 -28.71 -2.24 -16.62
N ALA A 194 -27.80 -2.02 -15.68
CA ALA A 194 -26.46 -1.47 -15.90
C ALA A 194 -25.40 -2.53 -16.27
N GLY A 195 -25.78 -3.80 -16.51
CA GLY A 195 -24.86 -4.87 -16.88
C GLY A 195 -24.07 -5.49 -15.72
N ARG A 196 -24.48 -5.23 -14.48
CA ARG A 196 -23.85 -5.76 -13.26
C ARG A 196 -24.76 -6.77 -12.57
N PHE A 197 -24.16 -7.72 -11.88
CA PHE A 197 -24.85 -8.78 -11.14
C PHE A 197 -24.39 -8.78 -9.68
N PRO A 198 -25.22 -9.22 -8.73
CA PRO A 198 -24.78 -9.36 -7.35
C PRO A 198 -23.69 -10.45 -7.28
N ILE A 199 -22.50 -10.06 -6.83
CA ILE A 199 -21.36 -10.97 -6.60
C ILE A 199 -21.15 -11.25 -5.10
N HIS A 200 -21.76 -10.43 -4.24
CA HIS A 200 -21.81 -10.61 -2.80
C HIS A 200 -23.12 -10.04 -2.27
N VAL A 201 -23.84 -10.78 -1.42
CA VAL A 201 -25.07 -10.32 -0.76
C VAL A 201 -25.13 -10.93 0.63
N LEU A 202 -25.49 -10.12 1.62
CA LEU A 202 -25.68 -10.55 2.99
C LEU A 202 -26.71 -9.67 3.71
N GLY A 203 -27.23 -10.16 4.82
CA GLY A 203 -28.09 -9.37 5.70
C GLY A 203 -27.78 -9.62 7.17
N GLY A 204 -27.98 -8.59 7.98
CA GLY A 204 -27.84 -8.60 9.43
C GLY A 204 -28.96 -7.81 10.11
N GLY A 205 -29.19 -8.10 11.39
CA GLY A 205 -30.34 -7.60 12.16
C GLY A 205 -31.45 -8.65 12.32
N THR A 206 -32.53 -8.27 12.99
CA THR A 206 -33.56 -9.22 13.45
C THR A 206 -34.96 -8.81 13.01
N GLY A 207 -35.66 -9.71 12.32
CA GLY A 207 -37.03 -9.45 11.88
C GLY A 207 -37.12 -8.26 10.93
N SER A 208 -37.99 -7.30 11.21
CA SER A 208 -38.20 -6.12 10.35
C SER A 208 -37.06 -5.10 10.38
N SER A 209 -36.10 -5.21 11.33
CA SER A 209 -34.90 -4.39 11.34
C SER A 209 -33.75 -4.97 10.52
N THR A 210 -33.96 -6.08 9.79
CA THR A 210 -32.91 -6.66 8.95
C THR A 210 -32.50 -5.66 7.85
N LEU A 211 -31.20 -5.38 7.78
CA LEU A 211 -30.58 -4.58 6.72
C LEU A 211 -29.65 -5.46 5.89
N PHE A 212 -29.45 -5.05 4.64
CA PHE A 212 -28.68 -5.79 3.64
C PHE A 212 -27.52 -4.96 3.10
N ALA A 213 -26.45 -5.67 2.75
CA ALA A 213 -25.34 -5.17 1.97
C ALA A 213 -25.12 -6.04 0.74
N ALA A 214 -24.74 -5.42 -0.37
CA ALA A 214 -24.48 -6.10 -1.62
C ALA A 214 -23.37 -5.41 -2.43
N ILE A 215 -22.54 -6.22 -3.06
CA ILE A 215 -21.57 -5.80 -4.07
C ILE A 215 -22.07 -6.31 -5.41
N PHE A 216 -22.17 -5.40 -6.38
CA PHE A 216 -22.54 -5.71 -7.76
C PHE A 216 -21.35 -5.44 -8.67
N ALA A 217 -21.07 -6.32 -9.61
CA ALA A 217 -19.98 -6.17 -10.58
C ALA A 217 -20.35 -6.75 -11.95
N GLU A 218 -19.58 -6.42 -12.98
CA GLU A 218 -19.73 -6.98 -14.33
C GLU A 218 -19.42 -8.49 -14.36
N HIS A 219 -18.47 -8.94 -13.53
CA HIS A 219 -18.15 -10.36 -13.37
C HIS A 219 -17.72 -10.71 -11.93
N ASP A 220 -17.89 -11.97 -11.53
CA ASP A 220 -17.60 -12.47 -10.18
C ASP A 220 -16.20 -13.07 -10.03
N ILE A 221 -15.63 -13.56 -11.14
CA ILE A 221 -14.24 -14.01 -11.22
C ILE A 221 -13.37 -12.82 -11.63
N PRO A 222 -12.31 -12.48 -10.88
CA PRO A 222 -11.37 -11.45 -11.30
C PRO A 222 -10.74 -11.70 -12.68
N THR A 223 -10.51 -10.62 -13.43
CA THR A 223 -9.76 -10.69 -14.69
C THR A 223 -8.36 -11.24 -14.44
N PRO A 224 -7.87 -12.24 -15.22
CA PRO A 224 -6.53 -12.77 -15.04
C PRO A 224 -5.46 -11.73 -15.40
N ARG A 225 -4.32 -11.82 -14.72
CA ARG A 225 -3.15 -11.02 -15.06
C ARG A 225 -2.44 -11.60 -16.30
N SER A 226 -1.85 -10.73 -17.10
CA SER A 226 -1.06 -11.07 -18.27
C SER A 226 0.39 -10.59 -18.11
N TRP A 227 1.32 -11.37 -18.65
CA TRP A 227 2.74 -11.01 -18.66
C TRP A 227 3.10 -10.22 -19.93
N TRP A 228 3.74 -9.09 -19.74
CA TRP A 228 4.27 -8.24 -20.82
C TRP A 228 5.70 -7.82 -20.50
N ALA A 229 6.55 -7.77 -21.52
CA ALA A 229 7.92 -7.30 -21.41
C ALA A 229 8.26 -6.40 -22.60
N THR A 230 8.72 -5.18 -22.33
CA THR A 230 9.05 -4.15 -23.32
C THR A 230 10.49 -3.64 -23.12
N GLY A 231 10.99 -2.83 -24.05
CA GLY A 231 12.34 -2.26 -24.00
C GLY A 231 13.36 -3.02 -24.84
N SER A 232 14.66 -2.76 -24.62
CA SER A 232 15.75 -3.20 -25.48
C SER A 232 16.95 -3.75 -24.73
N THR A 233 17.73 -4.59 -25.40
CA THR A 233 18.99 -5.14 -24.90
C THR A 233 20.06 -5.00 -25.97
N ILE A 234 21.13 -4.29 -25.65
CA ILE A 234 22.25 -3.94 -26.52
C ILE A 234 23.60 -4.13 -25.80
N GLY A 235 24.68 -4.29 -26.55
CA GLY A 235 26.03 -4.23 -25.99
C GLY A 235 26.49 -5.42 -25.13
N PHE A 236 25.71 -6.51 -25.03
CA PHE A 236 26.21 -7.78 -24.52
C PHE A 236 26.84 -8.61 -25.64
N GLN A 237 27.75 -9.52 -25.30
CA GLN A 237 28.28 -10.50 -26.26
C GLN A 237 27.16 -11.31 -26.92
N ASN A 238 26.10 -11.62 -26.16
CA ASN A 238 24.89 -12.23 -26.66
C ASN A 238 23.66 -11.56 -26.04
N ASN A 239 23.08 -10.59 -26.75
CA ASN A 239 21.92 -9.82 -26.28
C ASN A 239 20.69 -10.71 -26.02
N ALA A 240 20.47 -11.73 -26.85
CA ALA A 240 19.30 -12.61 -26.71
C ALA A 240 19.36 -13.42 -25.40
N VAL A 241 20.55 -13.92 -25.04
CA VAL A 241 20.76 -14.65 -23.78
C VAL A 241 20.61 -13.72 -22.57
N ALA A 242 21.20 -12.53 -22.62
CA ALA A 242 21.09 -11.56 -21.54
C ALA A 242 19.63 -11.12 -21.30
N GLN A 243 18.88 -10.85 -22.38
CA GLN A 243 17.47 -10.49 -22.30
C GLN A 243 16.62 -11.63 -21.72
N ALA A 244 16.80 -12.86 -22.21
CA ALA A 244 16.05 -14.01 -21.72
C ALA A 244 16.29 -14.27 -20.22
N ALA A 245 17.54 -14.07 -19.75
CA ALA A 245 17.87 -14.18 -18.33
C ALA A 245 17.17 -13.09 -17.49
N ALA A 246 17.20 -11.83 -17.94
CA ALA A 246 16.51 -10.73 -17.25
C ALA A 246 14.99 -10.94 -17.23
N ASP A 247 14.39 -11.29 -18.36
CA ASP A 247 12.95 -11.51 -18.48
C ASP A 247 12.50 -12.66 -17.58
N SER A 248 13.23 -13.79 -17.55
CA SER A 248 12.91 -14.93 -16.69
C SER A 248 13.06 -14.62 -15.19
N MET A 249 14.11 -13.88 -14.82
CA MET A 249 14.34 -13.42 -13.44
C MET A 249 13.20 -12.51 -12.98
N MET A 250 12.85 -11.50 -13.79
CA MET A 250 11.82 -10.52 -13.44
C MET A 250 10.42 -11.13 -13.45
N GLN A 251 10.11 -12.01 -14.41
CA GLN A 251 8.85 -12.75 -14.41
C GLN A 251 8.68 -13.58 -13.15
N SER A 252 9.73 -14.33 -12.78
CA SER A 252 9.73 -15.14 -11.56
C SER A 252 9.56 -14.27 -10.32
N PHE A 253 10.27 -13.15 -10.22
CA PHE A 253 10.16 -12.23 -9.09
C PHE A 253 8.75 -11.62 -8.98
N MET A 254 8.23 -11.05 -10.07
CA MET A 254 6.94 -10.36 -10.08
C MET A 254 5.78 -11.32 -9.79
N GLN A 255 5.79 -12.52 -10.38
CA GLN A 255 4.76 -13.53 -10.11
C GLN A 255 4.85 -14.12 -8.69
N LYS A 256 6.05 -14.16 -8.08
CA LYS A 256 6.28 -14.57 -6.68
C LYS A 256 6.05 -13.47 -5.66
N THR A 257 5.75 -12.25 -6.07
CA THR A 257 5.57 -11.12 -5.12
C THR A 257 4.27 -10.36 -5.36
N GLY A 258 3.61 -10.57 -6.50
CA GLY A 258 2.42 -9.81 -6.88
C GLY A 258 2.73 -8.39 -7.35
N VAL A 259 4.01 -8.05 -7.60
CA VAL A 259 4.38 -6.76 -8.20
C VAL A 259 3.84 -6.71 -9.62
N ARG A 260 3.05 -5.68 -9.92
CA ARG A 260 2.35 -5.55 -11.20
C ARG A 260 3.13 -4.81 -12.27
N GLN A 261 3.97 -3.84 -11.90
CA GLN A 261 4.73 -3.02 -12.83
C GLN A 261 6.17 -2.90 -12.31
N ALA A 262 7.16 -3.11 -13.18
CA ALA A 262 8.56 -3.01 -12.82
C ALA A 262 9.45 -2.59 -14.01
N GLN A 263 10.62 -2.05 -13.71
CA GLN A 263 11.69 -1.80 -14.67
C GLN A 263 12.99 -2.43 -14.19
N PHE A 264 13.81 -2.86 -15.14
CA PHE A 264 15.15 -3.38 -14.87
C PHE A 264 16.12 -2.83 -15.90
N ALA A 265 17.20 -2.20 -15.44
CA ALA A 265 18.22 -1.64 -16.30
C ALA A 265 19.62 -2.07 -15.86
N VAL A 266 20.49 -2.34 -16.83
CA VAL A 266 21.91 -2.62 -16.64
C VAL A 266 22.69 -1.66 -17.51
N GLY A 267 23.73 -1.04 -16.95
CA GLY A 267 24.62 -0.16 -17.70
C GLY A 267 26.08 -0.32 -17.31
N LYS A 268 26.95 0.22 -18.16
CA LYS A 268 28.40 0.26 -17.95
C LYS A 268 28.91 1.64 -18.30
N ALA A 269 29.55 2.31 -17.33
CA ALA A 269 30.08 3.66 -17.49
C ALA A 269 29.04 4.64 -18.08
N GLY A 270 27.83 4.66 -17.50
CA GLY A 270 26.72 5.51 -17.95
C GLY A 270 25.99 5.05 -19.21
N ASN A 271 26.53 4.08 -19.96
CA ASN A 271 25.86 3.54 -21.15
C ASN A 271 24.88 2.44 -20.77
N ILE A 272 23.64 2.55 -21.25
CA ILE A 272 22.62 1.51 -21.09
C ILE A 272 22.96 0.32 -21.99
N LEU A 273 23.02 -0.86 -21.38
CA LEU A 273 23.19 -2.14 -22.06
C LEU A 273 21.87 -2.93 -22.07
N LEU A 274 21.12 -2.89 -20.98
CA LEU A 274 19.80 -3.51 -20.90
C LEU A 274 18.85 -2.49 -20.30
N GLU A 275 17.69 -2.33 -20.92
CA GLU A 275 16.61 -1.48 -20.44
C GLU A 275 15.29 -2.20 -20.74
N ARG A 276 14.73 -2.81 -19.71
CA ARG A 276 13.52 -3.62 -19.81
C ARG A 276 12.46 -3.10 -18.86
N ALA A 277 11.21 -3.19 -19.28
CA ALA A 277 10.06 -2.90 -18.44
C ALA A 277 9.09 -4.08 -18.53
N TYR A 278 8.39 -4.33 -17.43
CA TYR A 278 7.62 -5.54 -17.21
C TYR A 278 6.27 -5.22 -16.61
N SER A 279 5.25 -5.93 -17.06
CA SER A 279 3.92 -5.91 -16.44
C SER A 279 3.44 -7.33 -16.16
N TRP A 280 2.98 -7.56 -14.94
CA TRP A 280 2.23 -8.72 -14.52
C TRP A 280 0.90 -8.23 -13.95
N SER A 281 -0.01 -7.83 -14.85
CA SER A 281 -1.20 -7.06 -14.48
C SER A 281 -2.42 -7.41 -15.30
N GLU A 282 -3.58 -7.02 -14.80
CA GLU A 282 -4.85 -7.04 -15.51
C GLU A 282 -4.78 -6.07 -16.72
N ALA A 283 -5.55 -6.34 -17.77
CA ALA A 283 -5.49 -5.58 -19.03
C ALA A 283 -5.92 -4.11 -18.90
N THR A 284 -6.64 -3.77 -17.83
CA THR A 284 -7.05 -2.40 -17.49
C THR A 284 -5.90 -1.54 -16.99
N ARG A 285 -4.76 -2.15 -16.62
CA ARG A 285 -3.56 -1.43 -16.20
C ARG A 285 -2.64 -1.14 -17.38
N HIS A 286 -1.92 -0.02 -17.28
CA HIS A 286 -0.94 0.37 -18.28
C HIS A 286 0.19 -0.67 -18.42
N THR A 287 0.51 -1.03 -19.67
CA THR A 287 1.68 -1.84 -19.98
C THR A 287 2.94 -1.00 -19.83
N THR A 288 3.73 -1.29 -18.80
CA THR A 288 4.91 -0.53 -18.40
C THR A 288 5.92 -0.40 -19.54
N LEU A 289 6.38 0.82 -19.76
CA LEU A 289 7.43 1.18 -20.70
C LEU A 289 8.70 1.58 -19.94
N PRO A 290 9.90 1.47 -20.55
CA PRO A 290 11.13 1.91 -19.90
C PRO A 290 11.23 3.42 -19.62
N THR A 291 10.41 4.22 -20.30
CA THR A 291 10.31 5.66 -20.10
C THR A 291 9.37 6.05 -18.96
N ASP A 292 8.64 5.10 -18.38
CA ASP A 292 7.79 5.40 -17.24
C ASP A 292 8.62 5.73 -16.01
N VAL A 293 8.07 6.53 -15.11
CA VAL A 293 8.73 6.96 -13.87
C VAL A 293 8.07 6.33 -12.65
N PHE A 294 8.88 5.91 -11.70
CA PHE A 294 8.46 5.32 -10.43
C PHE A 294 8.85 6.27 -9.30
N LEU A 295 7.99 6.39 -8.28
CA LEU A 295 8.36 7.03 -7.02
C LEU A 295 9.58 6.29 -6.45
N MET A 296 10.67 7.02 -6.25
CA MET A 296 11.98 6.43 -5.96
C MET A 296 12.26 6.21 -4.48
N ALA A 297 11.43 6.80 -3.59
CA ALA A 297 11.75 6.90 -2.16
C ALA A 297 13.20 7.40 -1.98
N ASN A 298 13.94 6.82 -1.04
CA ASN A 298 15.29 7.25 -0.65
C ASN A 298 16.34 7.23 -1.77
N LEU A 299 16.08 6.61 -2.93
CA LEU A 299 16.96 6.78 -4.10
C LEU A 299 17.00 8.24 -4.59
N SER A 300 16.06 9.09 -4.17
CA SER A 300 16.11 10.54 -4.39
C SER A 300 17.41 11.19 -3.86
N GLN A 301 18.02 10.59 -2.84
CA GLN A 301 19.23 11.07 -2.17
C GLN A 301 20.45 11.13 -3.08
N ILE A 302 20.55 10.26 -4.10
CA ILE A 302 21.68 10.28 -5.04
C ILE A 302 21.75 11.59 -5.82
N TYR A 303 20.58 12.16 -6.13
CA TYR A 303 20.47 13.43 -6.85
C TYR A 303 20.86 14.61 -5.95
N LEU A 304 20.47 14.56 -4.68
CA LEU A 304 20.89 15.56 -3.70
C LEU A 304 22.41 15.51 -3.49
N SER A 305 22.98 14.31 -3.32
CA SER A 305 24.42 14.13 -3.16
C SER A 305 25.22 14.68 -4.35
N ALA A 306 24.74 14.48 -5.58
CA ALA A 306 25.34 15.07 -6.77
C ALA A 306 25.27 16.61 -6.76
N ALA A 307 24.16 17.20 -6.32
CA ALA A 307 24.03 18.65 -6.20
C ALA A 307 24.98 19.23 -5.13
N ILE A 308 25.17 18.53 -4.00
CA ILE A 308 26.18 18.90 -2.99
C ILE A 308 27.60 18.79 -3.56
N GLN A 309 27.90 17.71 -4.30
CA GLN A 309 29.20 17.56 -4.96
C GLN A 309 29.48 18.70 -5.95
N PHE A 310 28.48 19.13 -6.72
CA PHE A 310 28.62 20.28 -7.61
C PHE A 310 28.94 21.58 -6.85
N LEU A 311 28.36 21.78 -5.66
CA LEU A 311 28.71 22.90 -4.78
C LEU A 311 30.14 22.79 -4.23
N TYR A 312 30.63 21.58 -3.96
CA TYR A 312 32.04 21.36 -3.61
C TYR A 312 32.97 21.72 -4.78
N ASP A 313 32.67 21.21 -5.98
CA ASP A 313 33.50 21.43 -7.17
C ASP A 313 33.54 22.90 -7.59
N SER A 314 32.46 23.65 -7.32
CA SER A 314 32.39 25.09 -7.55
C SER A 314 32.92 25.95 -6.39
N ASN A 315 33.52 25.34 -5.36
CA ASN A 315 34.04 26.01 -4.16
C ASN A 315 33.00 26.85 -3.39
N GLN A 316 31.71 26.55 -3.55
CA GLN A 316 30.62 27.21 -2.83
C GLN A 316 30.32 26.53 -1.49
N LEU A 317 30.76 25.28 -1.32
CA LEU A 317 30.58 24.49 -0.11
C LEU A 317 31.83 23.64 0.14
N SER A 318 32.04 23.19 1.38
CA SER A 318 33.11 22.24 1.72
C SER A 318 32.57 21.10 2.61
N PRO A 319 33.21 19.91 2.60
CA PRO A 319 32.84 18.80 3.49
C PRO A 319 32.81 19.18 4.98
N THR A 320 33.69 20.10 5.39
CA THR A 320 33.84 20.57 6.78
C THR A 320 32.96 21.76 7.13
N THR A 321 32.21 22.32 6.19
CA THR A 321 31.34 23.46 6.44
C THR A 321 30.33 23.10 7.53
N LYS A 322 30.25 23.94 8.58
CA LYS A 322 29.27 23.80 9.66
C LYS A 322 27.90 24.27 9.19
N VAL A 323 26.91 23.39 9.26
CA VAL A 323 25.61 23.57 8.58
C VAL A 323 24.74 24.62 9.29
N TYR A 324 24.55 24.50 10.60
CA TYR A 324 23.71 25.43 11.35
C TYR A 324 24.27 26.87 11.35
N PRO A 325 25.59 27.11 11.57
CA PRO A 325 26.19 28.42 11.40
C PRO A 325 26.02 29.00 9.98
N LEU A 326 26.19 28.18 8.93
CA LEU A 326 26.00 28.61 7.55
C LEU A 326 24.58 29.13 7.31
N LEU A 327 23.57 28.46 7.89
CA LEU A 327 22.17 28.86 7.79
C LEU A 327 21.79 30.04 8.69
N GLY A 328 22.72 30.59 9.47
CA GLY A 328 22.46 31.65 10.45
C GLY A 328 21.73 31.18 11.71
N ILE A 329 21.67 29.86 11.96
CA ILE A 329 21.00 29.24 13.10
C ILE A 329 22.03 29.03 14.21
N THR A 330 22.22 30.04 15.07
CA THR A 330 23.29 30.04 16.09
C THR A 330 22.78 29.86 17.52
N ASN A 331 21.52 30.17 17.79
CA ASN A 331 20.91 30.06 19.12
C ASN A 331 20.05 28.78 19.22
N THR A 332 20.71 27.64 19.44
CA THR A 332 20.07 26.33 19.54
C THR A 332 20.08 25.82 20.99
N PRO A 333 19.05 25.08 21.45
CA PRO A 333 19.05 24.49 22.79
C PRO A 333 20.22 23.52 23.03
N ASP A 334 20.60 22.78 21.99
CA ASP A 334 21.78 21.92 22.01
C ASP A 334 22.95 22.61 21.28
N PRO A 335 24.07 22.92 21.97
CA PRO A 335 25.23 23.56 21.34
C PRO A 335 25.93 22.67 20.31
N ARG A 336 25.78 21.33 20.38
CA ARG A 336 26.42 20.39 19.44
C ARG A 336 25.88 20.53 18.01
N LEU A 337 24.69 21.10 17.83
CA LEU A 337 24.16 21.43 16.49
C LEU A 337 25.12 22.34 15.71
N GLN A 338 25.85 23.22 16.40
CA GLN A 338 26.84 24.10 15.78
C GLN A 338 28.04 23.35 15.19
N ASP A 339 28.24 22.09 15.58
CA ASP A 339 29.34 21.25 15.11
C ASP A 339 28.99 20.33 13.93
N VAL A 340 27.72 20.24 13.54
CA VAL A 340 27.28 19.38 12.43
C VAL A 340 27.86 19.88 11.11
N THR A 341 28.58 19.01 10.40
CA THR A 341 29.16 19.30 9.07
C THR A 341 28.34 18.73 7.92
N VAL A 342 28.53 19.28 6.72
CA VAL A 342 27.93 18.76 5.48
C VAL A 342 28.30 17.28 5.27
N ALA A 343 29.57 16.90 5.47
CA ALA A 343 30.01 15.52 5.32
C ALA A 343 29.35 14.56 6.33
N GLN A 344 29.14 15.01 7.57
CA GLN A 344 28.44 14.22 8.58
C GLN A 344 26.99 13.98 8.19
N LEU A 345 26.30 14.97 7.60
CA LEU A 345 24.93 14.76 7.11
C LEU A 345 24.87 13.74 5.98
N LEU A 346 25.77 13.84 4.98
CA LEU A 346 25.87 12.87 3.88
C LEU A 346 26.21 11.45 4.37
N ALA A 347 26.93 11.33 5.48
CA ALA A 347 27.30 10.06 6.09
C ALA A 347 26.27 9.53 7.10
N HIS A 348 25.11 10.19 7.28
CA HIS A 348 24.14 9.88 8.33
C HIS A 348 24.73 9.91 9.76
N GLN A 349 25.61 10.87 10.03
CA GLN A 349 26.31 11.09 11.29
C GLN A 349 25.97 12.45 11.92
N GLY A 350 24.82 13.02 11.55
CA GLY A 350 24.38 14.35 11.98
C GLY A 350 23.98 14.45 13.45
N GLY A 351 23.91 13.33 14.18
CA GLY A 351 23.53 13.30 15.59
C GLY A 351 22.06 12.97 15.85
N THR A 352 21.25 12.72 14.82
CA THR A 352 19.86 12.27 14.96
C THR A 352 19.76 10.77 14.72
N ASP A 353 19.23 10.03 15.67
CA ASP A 353 18.83 8.62 15.53
C ASP A 353 17.30 8.53 15.50
N LEU A 354 16.76 8.01 14.41
CA LEU A 354 15.31 7.88 14.22
C LEU A 354 14.80 6.46 14.59
N HIS A 355 15.68 5.58 15.10
CA HIS A 355 15.42 4.16 15.29
C HIS A 355 15.43 3.66 16.75
N ASP A 356 15.39 4.52 17.77
CA ASP A 356 15.16 4.02 19.14
C ASP A 356 13.66 3.71 19.35
N TYR A 357 13.36 2.42 19.13
CA TYR A 357 12.09 1.79 18.80
C TYR A 357 11.50 1.12 20.07
N ASP A 358 10.35 1.55 20.56
CA ASP A 358 9.65 0.87 21.69
C ASP A 358 8.78 -0.33 21.24
N GLY A 359 8.88 -0.75 19.97
CA GLY A 359 8.08 -1.87 19.46
C GLY A 359 6.60 -1.56 19.25
N SER A 360 6.15 -0.31 19.42
CA SER A 360 4.85 0.15 18.94
C SER A 360 4.95 0.62 17.49
N ASN A 361 4.19 -0.06 16.63
CA ASN A 361 4.37 -0.13 15.20
C ASN A 361 3.76 1.09 14.45
N LEU A 362 4.08 2.33 14.86
CA LEU A 362 3.62 3.56 14.19
C LEU A 362 4.71 4.64 14.24
N GLY A 363 5.08 5.14 13.06
CA GLY A 363 6.11 6.14 12.67
C GLY A 363 6.44 7.38 13.50
N TYR A 364 6.24 7.42 14.81
CA TYR A 364 6.64 8.52 15.67
C TYR A 364 8.17 8.54 15.86
N GLY A 365 8.85 9.48 15.19
CA GLY A 365 10.29 9.73 15.37
C GLY A 365 10.92 10.38 14.14
N ASP A 366 10.60 9.88 12.94
CA ASP A 366 11.10 10.45 11.69
C ASP A 366 10.26 11.65 11.28
N VAL A 367 10.90 12.83 11.35
CA VAL A 367 10.25 14.08 10.96
C VAL A 367 9.66 14.00 9.55
N ALA A 368 10.23 13.24 8.61
CA ALA A 368 9.67 13.14 7.25
C ALA A 368 8.24 12.55 7.21
N TYR A 369 7.88 11.69 8.16
CA TYR A 369 6.59 10.99 8.26
C TYR A 369 5.70 11.52 9.39
N ASP A 370 6.25 12.28 10.33
CA ASP A 370 5.50 12.99 11.39
C ASP A 370 5.00 14.38 10.94
N ILE A 371 5.07 14.67 9.64
CA ILE A 371 4.78 15.98 9.07
C ILE A 371 3.36 16.04 8.50
N SER A 372 2.62 17.04 8.96
CA SER A 372 1.49 17.53 8.19
C SER A 372 1.84 18.84 7.49
N CYS A 373 1.48 18.96 6.21
CA CYS A 373 1.51 20.22 5.46
C CYS A 373 0.52 21.27 6.02
N SER A 374 -0.37 20.91 6.95
CA SER A 374 -1.17 21.84 7.76
C SER A 374 -0.71 21.87 9.22
N THR A 375 -0.71 23.05 9.84
CA THR A 375 -0.45 23.20 11.28
C THR A 375 -1.69 22.82 12.11
N ASN A 376 -1.47 22.35 13.35
CA ASN A 376 -2.47 22.07 14.40
C ASN A 376 -3.33 20.80 14.22
N ILE A 377 -2.83 19.67 14.73
CA ILE A 377 -3.65 18.50 15.10
C ILE A 377 -3.71 18.44 16.62
N GLY A 378 -4.86 18.78 17.22
CA GLY A 378 -5.20 18.39 18.61
C GLY A 378 -4.21 18.74 19.72
N GLY A 379 -3.37 19.78 19.59
CA GLY A 379 -2.38 20.16 20.60
C GLY A 379 -1.06 19.38 20.54
N ILE A 380 -0.86 18.54 19.51
CA ILE A 380 0.45 17.94 19.19
C ILE A 380 1.29 19.02 18.51
N THR A 381 2.48 19.29 19.05
CA THR A 381 3.49 20.15 18.40
C THR A 381 4.13 19.36 17.27
N SER A 382 3.39 19.11 16.19
CA SER A 382 3.99 18.63 14.94
C SER A 382 4.74 19.80 14.32
N CYS A 383 5.95 19.55 13.80
CA CYS A 383 6.54 20.45 12.83
C CYS A 383 5.48 20.66 11.76
N GLY A 384 4.98 21.87 11.57
CA GLY A 384 3.98 22.16 10.54
C GLY A 384 4.69 22.81 9.36
N PRO A 385 4.96 22.09 8.26
CA PRO A 385 5.72 22.64 7.16
C PRO A 385 5.09 22.33 5.80
N THR A 386 4.69 23.37 5.10
CA THR A 386 4.43 23.28 3.65
C THR A 386 5.72 23.24 2.81
N ASN A 387 6.92 23.32 3.43
CA ASN A 387 8.21 23.36 2.76
C ASN A 387 9.41 22.97 3.67
N THR A 388 10.58 22.73 3.05
CA THR A 388 11.85 22.32 3.67
C THR A 388 12.26 23.20 4.86
N ALA A 389 12.16 24.53 4.74
CA ALA A 389 12.61 25.49 5.75
C ALA A 389 11.86 25.35 7.07
N ALA A 390 10.55 25.10 7.01
CA ALA A 390 9.73 24.93 8.20
C ALA A 390 10.05 23.62 8.95
N ILE A 391 10.43 22.55 8.23
CA ILE A 391 10.95 21.31 8.86
C ILE A 391 12.24 21.61 9.60
N VAL A 392 13.19 22.28 8.92
CA VAL A 392 14.48 22.64 9.50
C VAL A 392 14.26 23.47 10.77
N ASN A 393 13.46 24.53 10.70
CA ASN A 393 13.18 25.41 11.83
C ASN A 393 12.63 24.63 13.04
N CYS A 394 11.68 23.72 12.82
CA CYS A 394 11.14 22.89 13.90
C CYS A 394 12.20 22.00 14.55
N MET A 395 13.04 21.37 13.72
CA MET A 395 14.08 20.46 14.20
C MET A 395 15.23 21.18 14.93
N THR A 396 15.43 22.49 14.72
CA THR A 396 16.43 23.28 15.47
C THR A 396 16.16 23.35 16.97
N GLY A 397 14.91 23.12 17.39
CA GLY A 397 14.52 23.09 18.80
C GLY A 397 14.77 21.75 19.50
N ARG A 398 15.21 20.71 18.79
CA ARG A 398 15.45 19.37 19.35
C ARG A 398 16.91 19.21 19.82
N THR A 399 17.11 18.31 20.78
CA THR A 399 18.45 17.88 21.23
C THR A 399 18.94 16.73 20.36
N LEU A 400 20.24 16.65 20.08
CA LEU A 400 20.81 15.52 19.34
C LEU A 400 20.88 14.26 20.21
N ASP A 401 20.62 13.10 19.63
CA ASP A 401 20.70 11.80 20.31
C ASP A 401 22.16 11.43 20.60
N TYR A 402 23.07 11.79 19.70
CA TYR A 402 24.51 11.58 19.85
C TYR A 402 25.32 12.75 19.27
N ALA A 403 26.60 12.82 19.63
CA ALA A 403 27.47 13.88 19.13
C ALA A 403 27.74 13.69 17.61
N PRO A 404 27.73 14.76 16.80
CA PRO A 404 27.97 14.64 15.37
C PRO A 404 29.29 13.93 15.06
N GLY A 405 29.24 12.93 14.18
CA GLY A 405 30.41 12.13 13.79
C GLY A 405 30.78 10.98 14.74
N THR A 406 30.11 10.80 15.89
CA THR A 406 30.45 9.72 16.83
C THR A 406 29.64 8.44 16.64
N ALA A 407 28.52 8.50 15.91
CA ALA A 407 27.72 7.35 15.52
C ALA A 407 27.12 7.55 14.12
N THR A 408 26.57 6.49 13.54
CA THR A 408 25.88 6.53 12.25
C THR A 408 24.47 5.97 12.44
N ALA A 409 23.47 6.77 12.14
CA ALA A 409 22.06 6.37 12.15
C ALA A 409 21.35 7.00 10.96
N TYR A 410 20.65 6.18 10.17
CA TYR A 410 19.96 6.64 8.97
C TYR A 410 19.02 7.81 9.30
N SER A 411 19.12 8.89 8.53
CA SER A 411 18.43 10.15 8.83
C SER A 411 17.92 10.81 7.56
N ASN A 412 16.60 10.82 7.40
CA ASN A 412 15.92 11.59 6.37
C ASN A 412 16.06 13.09 6.63
N TYR A 413 16.00 13.51 7.90
CA TYR A 413 16.21 14.91 8.28
C TYR A 413 17.57 15.45 7.80
N GLY A 414 18.64 14.66 7.86
CA GLY A 414 19.95 15.09 7.35
C GLY A 414 19.90 15.49 5.87
N TYR A 415 19.15 14.76 5.05
CA TYR A 415 18.97 15.06 3.62
C TYR A 415 17.97 16.21 3.37
N ILE A 416 16.94 16.36 4.21
CA ILE A 416 16.08 17.56 4.19
C ILE A 416 16.91 18.81 4.49
N LEU A 417 17.77 18.75 5.51
CA LEU A 417 18.65 19.85 5.90
C LEU A 417 19.67 20.19 4.79
N LEU A 418 20.25 19.19 4.12
CA LEU A 418 21.12 19.40 2.96
C LEU A 418 20.39 20.06 1.78
N SER A 419 19.11 19.72 1.57
CA SER A 419 18.29 20.38 0.56
C SER A 419 18.13 21.87 0.89
N TYR A 420 17.88 22.20 2.16
CA TYR A 420 17.79 23.58 2.62
C TYR A 420 19.12 24.34 2.53
N VAL A 421 20.27 23.67 2.71
CA VAL A 421 21.60 24.27 2.47
C VAL A 421 21.74 24.71 1.00
N ILE A 422 21.31 23.88 0.04
CA ILE A 422 21.33 24.25 -1.38
C ILE A 422 20.44 25.46 -1.63
N GLU A 423 19.23 25.46 -1.06
CA GLU A 423 18.30 26.60 -1.18
C GLU A 423 18.90 27.89 -0.64
N HIS A 424 19.56 27.81 0.52
CA HIS A 424 20.20 28.96 1.16
C HIS A 424 21.37 29.52 0.34
N ILE A 425 22.25 28.67 -0.18
CA ILE A 425 23.44 29.11 -0.94
C ILE A 425 23.04 29.65 -2.31
N SER A 426 22.10 28.99 -2.99
CA SER A 426 21.75 29.30 -4.38
C SER A 426 20.64 30.34 -4.53
N GLY A 427 19.81 30.55 -3.51
CA GLY A 427 18.59 31.34 -3.59
C GLY A 427 17.47 30.69 -4.43
N GLN A 428 17.62 29.44 -4.86
CA GLN A 428 16.64 28.69 -5.65
C GLN A 428 16.01 27.57 -4.82
N VAL A 429 14.76 27.21 -5.10
CA VAL A 429 14.17 25.99 -4.51
C VAL A 429 14.98 24.76 -4.95
N TYR A 430 15.20 23.80 -4.06
CA TYR A 430 16.13 22.69 -4.29
C TYR A 430 15.93 21.99 -5.64
N TYR A 431 14.68 21.66 -5.99
CA TYR A 431 14.39 20.98 -7.24
C TYR A 431 14.75 21.82 -8.48
N ASP A 432 14.53 23.13 -8.43
CA ASP A 432 14.84 24.03 -9.55
C ASP A 432 16.35 24.16 -9.73
N TYR A 433 17.11 24.19 -8.63
CA TYR A 433 18.57 24.13 -8.64
C TYR A 433 19.06 22.81 -9.25
N LEU A 434 18.53 21.68 -8.75
CA LEU A 434 18.84 20.33 -9.25
C LEU A 434 18.56 20.24 -10.76
N TYR A 435 17.40 20.71 -11.19
CA TYR A 435 16.96 20.65 -12.59
C TYR A 435 17.86 21.47 -13.52
N SER A 436 18.23 22.67 -13.11
CA SER A 436 19.00 23.61 -13.95
C SER A 436 20.51 23.36 -13.96
N HIS A 437 21.10 22.79 -12.91
CA HIS A 437 22.56 22.64 -12.79
C HIS A 437 23.04 21.19 -12.95
N ILE A 438 22.22 20.22 -12.54
CA ILE A 438 22.65 18.81 -12.46
C ILE A 438 21.91 17.97 -13.48
N LEU A 439 20.57 18.06 -13.51
CA LEU A 439 19.78 17.22 -14.40
C LEU A 439 19.88 17.67 -15.85
N LEU A 440 20.09 18.98 -16.10
CA LEU A 440 20.17 19.63 -17.41
C LEU A 440 18.99 19.27 -18.32
N PRO A 441 18.07 20.22 -18.63
CA PRO A 441 16.83 19.92 -19.36
C PRO A 441 17.00 18.95 -20.55
N GLY A 442 16.33 17.81 -20.48
CA GLY A 442 16.36 16.77 -21.51
C GLY A 442 17.38 15.64 -21.30
N SER A 443 18.25 15.70 -20.28
CA SER A 443 19.27 14.66 -20.06
C SER A 443 18.78 13.52 -19.17
N TYR A 444 18.04 13.82 -18.11
CA TYR A 444 17.53 12.84 -17.15
C TYR A 444 16.03 13.03 -16.92
N ASP A 445 15.26 11.94 -16.95
CA ASP A 445 13.83 11.96 -16.64
C ASP A 445 13.60 11.80 -15.13
N VAL A 446 13.85 12.89 -14.40
CA VAL A 446 13.65 12.97 -12.95
C VAL A 446 12.61 14.03 -12.70
N ARG A 447 11.60 13.72 -11.89
CA ARG A 447 10.43 14.56 -11.66
C ARG A 447 10.11 14.66 -10.17
N LYS A 448 9.43 15.73 -9.78
CA LYS A 448 8.78 15.85 -8.47
C LYS A 448 7.61 14.86 -8.40
N TYR A 449 7.50 14.11 -7.31
CA TYR A 449 6.30 13.34 -6.99
C TYR A 449 5.43 14.15 -6.03
N ALA A 450 4.20 14.46 -6.42
CA ALA A 450 3.30 15.29 -5.62
C ALA A 450 2.65 14.47 -4.49
N THR A 451 2.19 15.14 -3.43
CA THR A 451 1.43 14.44 -2.38
C THR A 451 0.00 14.14 -2.82
N ALA A 452 -0.62 15.05 -3.56
CA ALA A 452 -2.04 14.94 -3.92
C ALA A 452 -2.30 13.81 -4.92
N SER A 453 -3.19 12.87 -4.57
CA SER A 453 -3.58 11.75 -5.46
C SER A 453 -4.13 12.20 -6.82
N THR A 454 -4.77 13.38 -6.88
CA THR A 454 -5.30 13.96 -8.12
C THR A 454 -4.23 14.28 -9.15
N ALA A 455 -2.98 14.48 -8.74
CA ALA A 455 -1.85 14.68 -9.65
C ALA A 455 -1.46 13.40 -10.41
N HIS A 456 -1.89 12.23 -9.91
CA HIS A 456 -1.44 10.92 -10.38
C HIS A 456 -2.51 10.13 -11.15
N VAL A 457 -3.69 10.72 -11.39
CA VAL A 457 -4.80 10.04 -12.08
C VAL A 457 -4.46 9.57 -13.50
N ASN A 458 -3.47 10.21 -14.12
CA ASN A 458 -3.00 9.89 -15.47
C ASN A 458 -1.59 9.29 -15.48
N ASP A 459 -1.00 8.99 -14.32
CA ASP A 459 0.32 8.39 -14.26
C ASP A 459 0.27 6.98 -14.87
N PRO A 460 1.17 6.65 -15.83
CA PRO A 460 1.22 5.30 -16.39
C PRO A 460 1.54 4.23 -15.33
N VAL A 461 2.37 4.58 -14.35
CA VAL A 461 2.71 3.70 -13.24
C VAL A 461 1.77 3.98 -12.08
N THR A 462 1.03 2.97 -11.67
CA THR A 462 0.20 3.03 -10.47
C THR A 462 1.07 2.74 -9.25
N GLN A 463 1.26 3.73 -8.38
CA GLN A 463 1.85 3.50 -7.07
C GLN A 463 0.82 2.79 -6.18
N GLU A 464 1.13 1.55 -5.81
CA GLU A 464 0.22 0.71 -5.03
C GLU A 464 0.48 0.87 -3.53
N SER A 465 -0.57 1.02 -2.74
CA SER A 465 -0.50 0.93 -1.28
C SER A 465 -1.63 0.04 -0.77
N LYS A 466 -1.33 -0.81 0.21
CA LYS A 466 -2.35 -1.48 1.03
C LYS A 466 -2.85 -0.57 2.15
N TRP A 467 -2.01 0.34 2.61
CA TRP A 467 -2.26 1.13 3.80
C TRP A 467 -2.83 2.50 3.48
N THR A 468 -3.69 2.94 4.38
CA THR A 468 -4.24 4.29 4.45
C THR A 468 -3.89 4.90 5.80
N GLY A 469 -3.86 6.22 5.83
CA GLY A 469 -3.66 6.98 7.07
C GLY A 469 -4.05 8.44 6.86
N ILE A 470 -4.05 9.22 7.94
CA ILE A 470 -4.47 10.62 7.89
C ILE A 470 -3.63 11.38 6.85
N GLY A 471 -4.29 12.01 5.88
CA GLY A 471 -3.60 12.68 4.79
C GLY A 471 -2.76 13.88 5.25
N ALA A 472 -1.46 13.87 4.93
CA ALA A 472 -0.50 14.90 5.31
C ALA A 472 -0.88 16.32 4.85
N MET A 473 -1.59 16.47 3.72
CA MET A 473 -2.00 17.80 3.23
C MET A 473 -3.12 18.44 4.04
N THR A 474 -3.97 17.63 4.67
CA THR A 474 -5.23 18.06 5.31
C THR A 474 -5.58 17.23 6.54
N PRO A 475 -4.68 17.01 7.50
CA PRO A 475 -4.95 16.11 8.61
C PRO A 475 -6.09 16.56 9.53
N GLN A 476 -6.40 17.85 9.57
CA GLN A 476 -7.52 18.41 10.36
C GLN A 476 -8.87 17.89 9.90
N THR A 477 -8.95 17.37 8.68
CA THR A 477 -10.15 16.72 8.15
C THR A 477 -10.30 15.28 8.66
N TYR A 478 -9.23 14.69 9.21
CA TYR A 478 -9.12 13.28 9.57
C TYR A 478 -9.46 12.32 8.41
N ASN A 479 -9.43 12.82 7.17
CA ASN A 479 -9.61 11.99 6.00
C ASN A 479 -8.37 11.13 5.79
N GLU A 480 -8.60 9.84 5.64
CA GLU A 480 -7.57 8.91 5.29
C GLU A 480 -7.29 8.92 3.78
N MET A 481 -6.01 8.84 3.44
CA MET A 481 -5.47 8.76 2.08
C MET A 481 -4.57 7.54 1.98
N ALA A 482 -4.33 7.04 0.76
CA ALA A 482 -3.30 6.03 0.54
C ALA A 482 -1.93 6.54 1.02
N PHE A 483 -1.10 5.67 1.59
CA PHE A 483 0.25 6.06 2.06
C PHE A 483 1.08 6.76 0.97
N VAL A 484 1.05 6.26 -0.26
CA VAL A 484 1.76 6.86 -1.40
C VAL A 484 1.32 8.30 -1.72
N PHE A 485 0.14 8.72 -1.26
CA PHE A 485 -0.44 10.06 -1.44
C PHE A 485 -0.50 10.86 -0.12
N GLY A 486 0.48 10.64 0.76
CA GLY A 486 0.62 11.37 2.01
C GLY A 486 -0.17 10.80 3.18
N GLY A 487 -0.83 9.65 3.03
CA GLY A 487 -1.43 8.93 4.16
C GLY A 487 -0.38 8.32 5.11
N ASP A 488 0.88 8.28 4.68
CA ASP A 488 2.04 7.91 5.48
C ASP A 488 2.52 9.06 6.39
N GLY A 489 1.81 10.20 6.37
CA GLY A 489 2.20 11.41 7.11
C GLY A 489 3.36 12.18 6.47
N MET A 490 3.64 11.95 5.18
CA MET A 490 4.70 12.68 4.48
C MET A 490 4.15 13.74 3.54
N CYS A 491 4.63 14.97 3.73
CA CYS A 491 4.51 16.04 2.74
C CYS A 491 5.59 15.87 1.66
N LYS A 492 5.25 15.29 0.50
CA LYS A 492 6.23 14.98 -0.56
C LYS A 492 6.97 16.24 -1.04
N GLU A 493 6.27 17.37 -1.11
CA GLU A 493 6.79 18.67 -1.54
C GLU A 493 7.94 19.20 -0.67
N ALA A 494 7.99 18.82 0.61
CA ALA A 494 9.04 19.23 1.53
C ALA A 494 10.21 18.21 1.60
N ASN A 495 10.15 17.14 0.81
CA ASN A 495 11.00 15.96 0.94
C ASN A 495 11.65 15.53 -0.38
N PHE A 496 11.73 16.40 -1.40
CA PHE A 496 12.31 16.04 -2.70
C PHE A 496 13.76 15.55 -2.62
N GLY A 497 14.64 16.20 -1.85
CA GLY A 497 16.03 15.74 -1.75
C GLY A 497 16.21 14.49 -0.91
N ALA A 498 15.23 14.14 -0.06
CA ALA A 498 15.30 12.97 0.80
C ALA A 498 14.64 11.73 0.17
N MET A 499 13.47 11.86 -0.48
CA MET A 499 12.66 10.70 -0.85
C MET A 499 11.61 10.89 -1.95
N SER A 500 11.25 12.12 -2.31
CA SER A 500 10.02 12.38 -3.09
C SER A 500 10.24 12.66 -4.58
N LEU A 501 11.34 12.19 -5.17
CA LEU A 501 11.52 12.23 -6.63
C LEU A 501 10.99 10.96 -7.28
N ALA A 502 10.66 11.07 -8.57
CA ALA A 502 10.31 9.94 -9.43
C ALA A 502 11.24 9.88 -10.64
N SER A 503 11.60 8.67 -11.09
CA SER A 503 12.44 8.48 -12.28
C SER A 503 12.30 7.07 -12.86
N SER A 504 12.85 6.87 -14.07
CA SER A 504 12.99 5.56 -14.69
C SER A 504 14.29 4.86 -14.28
N ALA A 505 14.32 3.53 -14.33
CA ALA A 505 15.51 2.74 -14.01
C ALA A 505 16.72 3.12 -14.89
N SER A 506 16.49 3.36 -16.18
CA SER A 506 17.57 3.77 -17.10
C SER A 506 18.10 5.17 -16.83
N THR A 507 17.24 6.08 -16.38
CA THR A 507 17.68 7.42 -15.94
C THR A 507 18.60 7.32 -14.74
N ILE A 508 18.24 6.49 -13.74
CA ILE A 508 19.09 6.25 -12.56
C ILE A 508 20.46 5.68 -12.97
N VAL A 509 20.50 4.69 -13.86
CA VAL A 509 21.76 4.08 -14.34
C VAL A 509 22.64 5.10 -15.07
N ARG A 510 22.08 5.90 -15.97
CA ARG A 510 22.83 6.95 -16.68
C ARG A 510 23.36 8.00 -15.70
N PHE A 511 22.56 8.38 -14.72
CA PHE A 511 22.91 9.38 -13.72
C PHE A 511 24.10 8.93 -12.87
N ILE A 512 24.02 7.74 -12.27
CA ILE A 512 25.09 7.19 -11.43
C ILE A 512 26.38 7.02 -12.24
N GLY A 513 26.28 6.61 -13.51
CA GLY A 513 27.44 6.45 -14.39
C GLY A 513 28.17 7.75 -14.73
N THR A 514 27.52 8.90 -14.60
CA THR A 514 28.09 10.23 -14.89
C THR A 514 28.54 10.96 -13.63
N HIS A 515 27.73 10.89 -12.56
CA HIS A 515 27.95 11.68 -11.35
C HIS A 515 28.69 10.90 -10.25
N GLY A 516 28.90 9.59 -10.39
CA GLY A 516 29.68 8.80 -9.43
C GLY A 516 29.15 8.94 -8.00
N THR A 517 27.84 8.87 -7.82
CA THR A 517 27.19 9.23 -6.56
C THR A 517 27.52 8.21 -5.47
N PHE A 518 28.19 8.66 -4.42
CA PHE A 518 28.32 7.94 -3.15
C PHE A 518 26.97 7.91 -2.45
N SER A 519 26.36 6.73 -2.33
CA SER A 519 25.42 6.46 -1.23
C SER A 519 26.19 5.61 -0.21
N HIS A 520 26.33 6.07 1.03
CA HIS A 520 26.84 5.23 2.13
C HIS A 520 25.93 4.02 2.40
N LEU A 521 24.70 4.07 1.90
CA LEU A 521 23.95 2.89 1.55
C LEU A 521 24.68 2.19 0.40
N SER A 522 25.53 1.22 0.74
CA SER A 522 25.69 0.06 -0.13
C SER A 522 24.29 -0.27 -0.65
N LEU A 523 24.10 -0.27 -1.97
CA LEU A 523 22.86 -0.63 -2.63
C LEU A 523 22.54 -2.08 -2.27
N THR A 524 22.10 -2.29 -1.04
CA THR A 524 21.55 -3.52 -0.53
C THR A 524 20.18 -3.50 -1.16
N ILE A 525 20.01 -4.32 -2.19
CA ILE A 525 18.70 -4.66 -2.71
C ILE A 525 17.91 -5.19 -1.51
N TYR A 526 17.16 -4.32 -0.84
CA TYR A 526 16.02 -4.75 -0.05
C TYR A 526 15.01 -5.23 -1.08
N LEU A 527 15.13 -6.51 -1.47
CA LEU A 527 13.94 -7.29 -1.73
C LEU A 527 13.10 -7.10 -0.47
N LEU A 528 12.05 -6.28 -0.56
CA LEU A 528 11.00 -6.22 0.46
C LEU A 528 10.31 -7.58 0.45
N SER A 529 10.98 -8.56 1.06
CA SER A 529 10.43 -9.79 1.61
C SER A 529 10.87 -9.82 3.07
N HIS A 530 10.24 -9.02 3.92
CA HIS A 530 10.01 -9.45 5.31
C HIS A 530 8.74 -10.31 5.20
N GLN A 531 8.70 -11.63 5.38
CA GLN A 531 9.42 -12.51 6.31
C GLN A 531 9.54 -11.92 7.72
N ASP A 532 8.38 -11.70 8.33
CA ASP A 532 8.24 -11.77 9.78
C ASP A 532 8.02 -13.26 10.16
N SER A 533 9.08 -13.88 10.67
CA SER A 533 8.98 -15.02 11.59
C SER A 533 9.95 -14.72 12.73
N PRO A 534 9.46 -14.60 13.97
CA PRO A 534 10.23 -14.93 15.14
C PRO A 534 9.89 -16.37 15.52
N THR A 535 10.91 -17.23 15.53
CA THR A 535 10.90 -18.68 15.88
C THR A 535 10.30 -19.63 14.85
#